data_AF-A0A956HQB2-F1
#
_entry.id   AF-A0A956HQB2-F1
#
_cell.length_a   1.000
_cell.length_b   1.000
_cell.length_c   1.000
_cell.angle_alpha   90.00
_cell.angle_beta   90.00
_cell.angle_gamma   90.00
#
_symmetry.space_group_name_H-M   'P 1'
#
loop_
_entity.id
_entity.type
_entity.pdbx_description
1 polymer ?
#
loop_
_entity_poly.entity_id
_entity_poly.type
_entity_poly.pdbx_seq_one_letter_code
_entity_poly.pdbx_strand_id
1 'polypeptide(L)' 'MVVSDLFRRRKAESLRAQALRALHHQEFARAEALLVHSRALDPSVRGVHVGLARALQAQGKVVEAARALAE' A
#
# COMPACT_ATOMS: atom_id res chain seq x y z
N MET A 1 -18.38 -3.99 16.90
CA MET A 1 -17.58 -4.04 15.66
C MET A 1 -18.54 -4.33 14.53
N VAL A 2 -19.00 -3.28 13.85
CA VAL A 2 -20.26 -3.26 13.08
C VAL A 2 -19.86 -3.15 11.60
N VAL A 3 -20.49 -3.93 10.72
CA VAL A 3 -20.35 -4.07 9.25
C VAL A 3 -19.46 -3.07 8.48
N SER A 4 -19.52 -1.77 8.80
CA SER A 4 -18.62 -0.70 8.34
C SER A 4 -17.13 -1.01 8.46
N ASP A 5 -16.68 -1.69 9.53
CA ASP A 5 -15.27 -2.09 9.69
C ASP A 5 -14.83 -3.14 8.67
N LEU A 6 -15.72 -4.12 8.40
CA LEU A 6 -15.49 -5.15 7.40
C LEU A 6 -15.43 -4.56 5.98
N PHE A 7 -16.28 -3.57 5.69
CA PHE A 7 -16.29 -2.89 4.39
C PHE A 7 -14.99 -2.11 4.15
N ARG A 8 -14.51 -1.36 5.15
CA ARG A 8 -13.23 -0.65 5.09
C ARG A 8 -12.06 -1.61 4.84
N ARG A 9 -12.01 -2.71 5.58
CA ARG A 9 -10.98 -3.75 5.41
C ARG A 9 -10.98 -4.37 4.02
N ARG A 10 -12.14 -4.79 3.51
CA ARG A 10 -12.26 -5.36 2.15
C ARG A 10 -11.80 -4.37 1.08
N LYS A 11 -12.16 -3.10 1.22
CA LYS A 11 -11.71 -2.04 0.29
C LYS A 11 -10.19 -1.87 0.38
N ALA A 12 -9.62 -1.85 1.58
CA ALA A 12 -8.18 -1.75 1.78
C ALA A 12 -7.42 -2.94 1.15
N GLU A 13 -7.91 -4.18 1.31
CA GLU A 13 -7.34 -5.36 0.67
C GLU A 13 -7.43 -5.31 -0.86
N SER A 14 -8.54 -4.80 -1.41
CA SER A 14 -8.69 -4.59 -2.87
C SER A 14 -7.68 -3.58 -3.40
N LEU A 15 -7.50 -2.45 -2.72
CA LEU A 15 -6.51 -1.43 -3.10
C LEU A 15 -5.09 -2.00 -3.08
N ARG A 16 -4.75 -2.82 -2.07
CA ARG A 16 -3.47 -3.52 -2.02
C ARG A 16 -3.29 -4.45 -3.23
N ALA A 17 -4.32 -5.21 -3.60
CA ALA A 17 -4.25 -6.10 -4.75
C ALA A 17 -4.04 -5.31 -6.07
N GLN A 18 -4.70 -4.15 -6.23
CA GLN A 18 -4.47 -3.26 -7.37
C GLN A 18 -3.04 -2.70 -7.38
N ALA A 19 -2.50 -2.35 -6.21
CA ALA A 19 -1.12 -1.88 -6.10
C ALA A 19 -0.10 -2.94 -6.51
N LEU A 20 -0.33 -4.22 -6.19
CA LEU A 20 0.54 -5.31 -6.65
C LEU A 20 0.58 -5.41 -8.17
N ARG A 21 -0.55 -5.18 -8.84
CA ARG A 21 -0.60 -5.13 -10.31
C ARG A 21 0.15 -3.91 -10.84
N ALA A 22 -0.05 -2.74 -10.22
CA ALA A 22 0.70 -1.53 -10.58
C ALA A 22 2.22 -1.73 -10.44
N LEU A 23 2.68 -2.38 -9.36
CA LEU A 23 4.10 -2.74 -9.17
C LEU A 23 4.61 -3.67 -10.28
N HIS A 24 3.81 -4.66 -10.69
CA HIS A 24 4.15 -5.56 -11.78
C HIS A 24 4.27 -4.81 -13.12
N HIS A 25 3.42 -3.82 -13.35
CA HIS A 25 3.46 -2.96 -14.55
C HIS A 25 4.45 -1.79 -14.43
N GLN A 26 5.26 -1.74 -13.37
CA GLN A 26 6.20 -0.64 -13.09
C GLN A 26 5.53 0.74 -12.97
N GLU A 27 4.23 0.79 -12.69
CA GLU A 27 3.46 2.02 -12.42
C GLU A 27 3.68 2.46 -10.96
N PHE A 28 4.92 2.77 -10.60
CA PHE A 28 5.33 2.94 -9.19
C PHE A 28 4.59 4.07 -8.46
N ALA A 29 4.34 5.20 -9.12
CA ALA A 29 3.57 6.30 -8.54
C ALA A 29 2.11 5.89 -8.23
N ARG A 30 1.51 5.08 -9.11
CA ARG A 30 0.16 4.53 -8.90
C ARG A 30 0.15 3.52 -7.75
N ALA A 31 1.15 2.65 -7.69
CA ALA A 31 1.30 1.70 -6.60
C ALA A 31 1.40 2.42 -5.24
N GLU A 32 2.24 3.46 -5.15
CA GLU A 32 2.37 4.30 -3.95
C GLU A 32 1.02 4.86 -3.50
N ALA A 33 0.29 5.52 -4.40
CA ALA A 33 -1.01 6.11 -4.07
C ALA A 33 -2.04 5.08 -3.58
N LEU A 34 -2.09 3.91 -4.22
CA LEU A 34 -2.99 2.82 -3.83
C LEU A 34 -2.65 2.24 -2.44
N LEU A 35 -1.36 2.11 -2.14
CA LEU A 35 -0.89 1.57 -0.86
C LEU A 35 -1.06 2.55 0.29
N VAL A 36 -0.83 3.85 0.05
CA VAL A 36 -1.13 4.91 1.03
C VAL A 36 -2.63 4.90 1.37
N HIS A 37 -3.49 4.80 0.36
CA HIS A 37 -4.94 4.72 0.57
C HIS A 37 -5.34 3.43 1.31
N SER A 38 -4.75 2.28 0.94
CA SER A 38 -4.98 1.00 1.63
C SER A 38 -4.64 1.11 3.12
N ARG A 39 -3.46 1.64 3.47
CA ARG A 39 -3.01 1.88 4.85
C ARG A 39 -3.94 2.80 5.62
N ALA A 40 -4.40 3.88 5.00
CA ALA A 40 -5.31 4.84 5.64
C ALA A 40 -6.69 4.26 5.95
N LEU A 41 -7.16 3.28 5.17
CA LEU A 41 -8.41 2.58 5.42
C LEU A 41 -8.29 1.50 6.49
N ASP A 42 -7.21 0.72 6.43
CA ASP A 42 -6.95 -0.35 7.39
C ASP A 42 -5.42 -0.58 7.51
N PRO A 43 -4.79 -0.10 8.59
CA PRO A 43 -3.37 -0.30 8.85
C PRO A 43 -2.97 -1.77 9.05
N SER A 44 -3.93 -2.67 9.32
CA SER A 44 -3.66 -4.09 9.58
C SER A 44 -3.46 -4.92 8.31
N VAL A 45 -3.67 -4.32 7.13
CA VAL A 45 -3.54 -5.00 5.85
C VAL A 45 -2.08 -5.40 5.61
N ARG A 46 -1.84 -6.71 5.56
CA ARG A 46 -0.48 -7.28 5.45
C ARG A 46 0.24 -6.87 4.18
N GLY A 47 1.52 -6.51 4.33
CA GLY A 47 2.42 -6.26 3.21
C GLY A 47 2.27 -4.89 2.55
N VAL A 48 1.47 -3.98 3.12
CA VAL A 48 1.34 -2.60 2.61
C VAL A 48 2.67 -1.85 2.75
N HIS A 49 3.33 -1.95 3.89
CA HIS A 49 4.65 -1.37 4.18
C HIS A 49 5.73 -1.81 3.18
N VAL A 50 5.79 -3.12 2.91
CA VAL A 50 6.72 -3.71 1.91
C VAL A 50 6.39 -3.24 0.50
N GLY A 51 5.11 -3.23 0.13
CA GLY A 51 4.67 -2.72 -1.17
C GLY A 51 5.05 -1.25 -1.35
N LEU A 52 4.88 -0.44 -0.30
CA LEU A 52 5.12 1.00 -0.33
C LEU A 52 6.61 1.26 -0.44
N ALA A 53 7.42 0.55 0.34
CA ALA A 53 8.88 0.60 0.25
C ALA A 53 9.38 0.23 -1.15
N ARG A 54 8.83 -0.82 -1.78
CA ARG A 54 9.18 -1.19 -3.16
C ARG A 54 8.82 -0.10 -4.16
N ALA A 55 7.62 0.48 -4.05
CA ALA A 55 7.18 1.57 -4.92
C ALA A 55 8.05 2.82 -4.77
N LEU A 56 8.42 3.18 -3.53
CA LEU A 56 9.27 4.32 -3.22
C LEU A 56 10.71 4.11 -3.67
N GLN A 57 11.27 2.92 -3.43
CA GLN A 57 12.62 2.55 -3.87
C GLN A 57 12.74 2.62 -5.40
N ALA A 58 11.75 2.10 -6.12
CA ALA A 58 11.73 2.14 -7.59
C ALA A 58 11.61 3.57 -8.16
N GLN A 59 11.14 4.53 -7.36
CA GLN A 59 11.12 5.96 -7.69
C GLN A 59 12.39 6.70 -7.23
N GLY A 60 13.35 6.01 -6.60
CA GLY A 60 14.54 6.64 -6.03
C GLY A 60 14.33 7.31 -4.66
N LYS A 61 13.14 7.20 -4.08
CA LYS A 61 12.77 7.76 -2.75
C LYS A 61 13.23 6.82 -1.63
N VAL A 62 14.55 6.63 -1.51
CA VAL A 62 15.14 5.58 -0.64
C VAL A 62 14.92 5.87 0.84
N VAL A 63 14.93 7.13 1.26
CA VAL A 63 14.74 7.53 2.66
C VAL A 63 13.31 7.21 3.11
N GLU A 64 12.33 7.53 2.27
CA GLU A 64 10.91 7.25 2.48
C GLU A 64 10.64 5.74 2.44
N ALA A 65 11.32 5.00 1.56
CA ALA A 65 11.23 3.55 1.52
C ALA A 65 11.69 2.89 2.84
N ALA A 66 12.81 3.36 3.39
CA ALA A 66 13.31 2.88 4.69
C ALA A 66 12.34 3.21 5.83
N ARG A 67 11.76 4.42 5.83
CA ARG A 67 10.71 4.79 6.80
C ARG A 67 9.48 3.90 6.68
N ALA A 68 9.03 3.61 5.46
CA ALA A 68 7.86 2.77 5.23
C ALA A 68 8.00 1.35 5.78
N LEU A 69 9.23 0.81 5.84
CA LEU A 69 9.53 -0.52 6.43
C LEU A 69 9.65 -0.51 7.96
N ALA A 70 9.86 0.66 8.56
CA ALA A 70 10.07 0.81 10.00
C ALA A 70 8.77 1.04 10.80
N GLU A 71 7.65 1.23 10.10
CA GLU A 71 6.29 1.26 10.64
C GLU A 71 5.70 -0.14 10.78
#